data_AF-A0A2U1KB28-F1
#
_entry.id   AF-A0A2U1KB28-F1
#
_cell.length_a   1.000
_cell.length_b   1.000
_cell.length_c   1.000
_cell.angle_alpha   90.00
_cell.angle_beta   90.00
_cell.angle_gamma   90.00
#
_symmetry.space_group_name_H-M   'P 1'
#
loop_
_entity.id
_entity.type
_entity.pdbx_description
1 polymer ?
#
loop_
_entity_poly.entity_id
_entity_poly.type
_entity_poly.pdbx_seq_one_letter_code
_entity_poly.pdbx_strand_id
1 'polypeptide(L)'
;MLPIKVNINTWRLCFDRLPTRCNLDARGVDLDSTRCPICDGDLESSQHLFVECLVASSLWKIVTTWWGLNDYQNLLPNLQSWAETVNMPTNSKACFDVVIQTAIWML
;
A
#
# COMPACT_ATOMS: atom_id res chain seq x y z
N MET A 1 7.77 15.95 7.83
CA MET A 1 8.12 14.91 8.82
C MET A 1 6.93 13.97 8.92
N LEU A 2 7.13 12.66 8.71
CA LEU A 2 6.06 11.67 8.87
C LEU A 2 5.86 11.34 10.36
N PRO A 3 4.62 11.17 10.83
CA PRO A 3 4.37 10.65 12.18
C PRO A 3 4.99 9.26 12.35
N ILE A 4 5.55 8.97 13.54
CA ILE A 4 6.25 7.70 13.80
C ILE A 4 5.39 6.46 13.55
N LYS A 5 4.07 6.58 13.74
CA LYS A 5 3.09 5.53 13.50
C LYS A 5 3.02 5.13 12.01
N VAL A 6 3.16 6.10 11.10
CA VAL A 6 3.18 5.86 9.65
C VAL A 6 4.43 5.06 9.29
N ASN A 7 5.60 5.46 9.81
CA ASN A 7 6.85 4.72 9.57
C ASN A 7 6.80 3.28 10.09
N ILE A 8 6.21 3.05 11.28
CA ILE A 8 6.04 1.70 11.83
C ILE A 8 5.09 0.87 10.95
N ASN A 9 4.02 1.47 10.43
CA ASN A 9 3.11 0.80 9.51
C ASN A 9 3.83 0.37 8.23
N THR A 10 4.54 1.30 7.58
CA THR A 10 5.32 1.03 6.37
C THR A 10 6.35 -0.07 6.63
N TRP A 11 7.08 -0.01 7.75
CA TRP A 11 8.03 -1.06 8.12
C TRP A 11 7.36 -2.42 8.26
N ARG A 12 6.20 -2.50 8.94
CA ARG A 12 5.46 -3.77 9.05
C ARG A 12 5.03 -4.30 7.68
N LEU A 13 4.59 -3.42 6.79
CA LEU A 13 4.22 -3.79 5.43
C LEU A 13 5.41 -4.35 4.64
N CYS A 14 6.59 -3.71 4.71
CA CYS A 14 7.80 -4.18 4.02
C CYS A 14 8.23 -5.60 4.43
N PHE A 15 7.88 -6.03 5.64
CA PHE A 15 8.20 -7.36 6.15
C PHE A 15 6.99 -8.30 6.18
N ASP A 16 5.88 -7.91 5.55
CA ASP A 16 4.60 -8.65 5.56
C ASP A 16 4.14 -9.05 6.97
N ARG A 17 4.24 -8.10 7.91
CA ARG A 17 3.90 -8.28 9.34
C ARG A 17 2.62 -7.59 9.74
N LEU A 18 1.85 -7.10 8.78
CA LEU A 18 0.52 -6.56 9.05
C LEU A 18 -0.45 -7.72 9.33
N PRO A 19 -1.47 -7.50 10.18
CA PRO A 19 -2.46 -8.51 10.54
C PRO A 19 -3.51 -8.66 9.43
N THR A 20 -3.08 -8.87 8.19
CA THR A 20 -3.98 -9.23 7.09
C THR A 20 -4.62 -10.58 7.40
N ARG A 21 -5.82 -10.87 6.88
CA ARG A 21 -6.46 -12.18 7.13
C ARG A 21 -5.59 -13.35 6.68
N CYS A 22 -4.85 -13.24 5.57
CA CYS A 22 -3.89 -14.28 5.16
C CYS A 22 -2.79 -14.49 6.20
N ASN A 23 -2.23 -13.42 6.78
CA ASN A 23 -1.17 -13.53 7.79
C ASN A 23 -1.69 -14.04 9.13
N LEU A 24 -2.95 -13.76 9.47
CA LEU A 24 -3.60 -14.28 10.67
C LEU A 24 -3.91 -15.77 10.52
N ASP A 25 -4.46 -16.20 9.38
CA ASP A 25 -4.72 -17.60 9.05
C ASP A 25 -3.43 -18.43 9.06
N ALA A 26 -2.36 -17.92 8.45
CA ALA A 26 -1.04 -18.56 8.46
C ALA A 26 -0.45 -18.72 9.89
N ARG A 27 -0.95 -17.96 10.87
CA ARG A 27 -0.57 -18.04 12.29
C ARG A 27 -1.53 -18.90 13.11
N GLY A 28 -2.50 -19.54 12.48
CA GLY A 28 -3.49 -20.41 13.11
C GLY A 28 -4.60 -19.65 13.84
N VAL A 29 -4.84 -18.39 13.49
CA VAL A 29 -6.02 -17.66 13.97
C VAL A 29 -7.23 -18.13 13.17
N ASP A 30 -8.25 -18.64 13.86
CA ASP A 30 -9.50 -19.05 13.23
C ASP A 30 -10.28 -17.81 12.75
N LEU A 31 -10.64 -17.79 11.48
CA LEU A 31 -11.29 -16.68 10.79
C LEU A 31 -12.48 -17.21 9.99
N ASP A 32 -13.61 -16.49 10.02
CA ASP A 32 -14.78 -16.84 9.21
C ASP A 32 -14.51 -16.79 7.69
N SER A 33 -13.53 -15.98 7.28
CA SER A 33 -13.09 -15.83 5.89
C SER A 33 -11.71 -15.20 5.78
N THR A 34 -10.95 -15.58 4.76
CA THR A 34 -9.67 -14.96 4.38
C THR A 34 -9.81 -13.92 3.26
N ARG A 35 -11.04 -13.65 2.80
CA ARG A 35 -11.31 -12.69 1.72
C ARG A 35 -11.09 -11.25 2.18
N CYS A 36 -10.84 -10.34 1.25
CA CYS A 36 -10.67 -8.92 1.51
C CYS A 36 -11.94 -8.32 2.16
N PRO A 37 -11.85 -7.70 3.35
CA PRO A 37 -13.01 -7.10 4.01
C PRO A 37 -13.53 -5.86 3.28
N ILE A 38 -12.73 -5.26 2.39
CA ILE A 38 -13.08 -4.02 1.71
C ILE A 38 -13.87 -4.30 0.43
N CYS A 39 -13.37 -5.20 -0.42
CA CYS A 39 -13.97 -5.43 -1.74
C CYS A 39 -14.56 -6.83 -1.92
N ASP A 40 -14.30 -7.75 -1.00
CA ASP A 40 -14.71 -9.16 -1.06
C ASP A 40 -14.36 -9.84 -2.41
N GLY A 41 -13.35 -9.35 -3.14
CA GLY A 41 -12.99 -9.82 -4.48
C GLY A 41 -11.98 -10.97 -4.49
N ASP A 42 -11.02 -10.93 -3.59
CA ASP A 42 -9.91 -11.90 -3.49
C ASP A 42 -9.47 -12.08 -2.02
N LEU A 43 -8.47 -12.91 -1.76
CA LEU A 43 -7.82 -13.07 -0.47
C LEU A 43 -7.20 -11.75 0.02
N GLU A 44 -7.33 -11.46 1.32
CA GLU A 44 -6.69 -10.30 1.94
C GLU A 44 -5.18 -10.56 2.17
N SER A 45 -4.41 -10.54 1.09
CA SER A 45 -2.96 -10.44 1.15
C SER A 45 -2.52 -8.97 1.19
N SER A 46 -1.28 -8.69 1.60
CA SER A 46 -0.71 -7.33 1.53
C SER A 46 -0.71 -6.79 0.09
N GLN A 47 -0.41 -7.63 -0.89
CA GLN A 47 -0.47 -7.27 -2.31
C GLN A 47 -1.90 -6.86 -2.71
N HIS A 48 -2.90 -7.66 -2.35
CA HIS A 48 -4.28 -7.34 -2.68
C HIS A 48 -4.76 -6.08 -1.96
N LEU A 49 -4.57 -6.02 -0.64
CA LEU A 49 -5.07 -4.93 0.20
C LEU A 49 -4.53 -3.56 -0.23
N PHE A 50 -3.24 -3.48 -0.57
CA PHE A 50 -2.57 -2.22 -0.88
C PHE A 50 -2.44 -1.90 -2.36
N VAL A 51 -2.72 -2.83 -3.29
CA VAL A 51 -2.47 -2.62 -4.73
C VAL A 51 -3.65 -3.03 -5.61
N GLU A 52 -4.17 -4.24 -5.44
CA GLU A 52 -5.12 -4.85 -6.40
C GLU A 52 -6.58 -4.65 -6.00
N CYS A 53 -6.85 -4.42 -4.71
CA CYS A 53 -8.17 -4.11 -4.20
C CYS A 53 -8.78 -2.94 -4.97
N LEU A 54 -10.06 -3.04 -5.31
CA LEU A 54 -10.77 -2.01 -6.09
C LEU A 54 -10.63 -0.61 -5.47
N VAL A 55 -10.64 -0.52 -4.14
CA VAL A 55 -10.46 0.75 -3.40
C VAL A 55 -9.02 1.24 -3.50
N ALA A 56 -8.02 0.37 -3.30
CA ALA A 56 -6.61 0.72 -3.41
C ALA A 56 -6.25 1.16 -4.83
N SER A 57 -6.66 0.40 -5.85
CA SER A 57 -6.46 0.74 -7.26
C SER A 57 -7.06 2.12 -7.60
N SER A 58 -8.25 2.42 -7.07
CA SER A 58 -8.89 3.73 -7.28
C SER A 58 -8.11 4.86 -6.63
N LEU A 59 -7.59 4.65 -5.41
CA LEU A 59 -6.73 5.62 -4.73
C LEU A 59 -5.45 5.88 -5.53
N TRP A 60 -4.78 4.83 -6.02
CA TRP A 60 -3.55 5.00 -6.79
C TRP A 60 -3.76 5.70 -8.12
N LYS A 61 -4.88 5.48 -8.80
CA LYS A 61 -5.25 6.24 -10.01
C LYS A 61 -5.44 7.74 -9.72
N ILE A 62 -5.97 8.10 -8.55
CA ILE A 62 -6.08 9.49 -8.13
C ILE A 62 -4.70 10.08 -7.87
N VAL A 63 -3.83 9.35 -7.15
CA VAL A 63 -2.45 9.76 -6.88
C VAL A 63 -1.65 9.92 -8.17
N THR A 64 -1.71 8.99 -9.12
CA THR A 64 -1.02 9.13 -10.42
C THR A 64 -1.47 10.37 -11.17
N THR A 65 -2.79 10.62 -11.19
CA THR A 65 -3.37 11.79 -11.84
C THR A 65 -2.87 13.09 -11.22
N TRP A 66 -2.82 13.19 -9.89
CA TRP A 66 -2.31 14.39 -9.18
C TRP A 66 -0.85 14.70 -9.49
N TRP A 67 -0.05 13.66 -9.73
CA TRP A 67 1.38 13.77 -9.98
C TRP A 67 1.75 13.77 -11.47
N GLY A 68 0.76 13.75 -12.37
CA GLY A 68 0.99 13.74 -13.82
C GLY A 68 1.71 12.48 -14.32
N LEU A 69 1.50 11.35 -13.65
CA LEU A 69 2.09 10.05 -14.00
C LEU A 69 1.09 9.23 -14.81
N ASN A 70 1.60 8.37 -15.70
CA ASN A 70 0.75 7.56 -16.58
C ASN A 70 0.05 6.42 -15.83
N ASP A 71 0.75 5.76 -14.90
CA ASP A 71 0.23 4.62 -14.15
C ASP A 71 0.96 4.45 -12.80
N TYR A 72 0.42 3.58 -11.95
CA TYR A 72 0.99 3.23 -10.64
C TYR A 72 1.70 1.87 -10.68
N GLN A 73 2.45 1.58 -9.63
CA GLN A 73 3.18 0.33 -9.50
C GLN A 73 2.24 -0.80 -9.08
N ASN A 74 2.13 -1.82 -9.92
CA ASN A 74 1.23 -2.97 -9.73
C ASN A 74 1.79 -4.06 -8.79
N LEU A 75 3.01 -3.90 -8.28
CA LEU A 75 3.63 -4.78 -7.30
C LEU A 75 3.95 -3.98 -6.05
N LEU A 76 3.60 -4.52 -4.88
CA LEU A 76 3.80 -3.87 -3.59
C LEU A 76 5.25 -3.40 -3.36
N PRO A 77 6.31 -4.18 -3.65
CA PRO A 77 7.69 -3.71 -3.48
C PRO A 77 8.04 -2.52 -4.38
N ASN A 78 7.46 -2.46 -5.57
CA ASN A 78 7.67 -1.37 -6.51
C ASN A 78 6.90 -0.13 -6.06
N LEU A 79 5.69 -0.31 -5.52
CA LEU A 79 4.90 0.77 -4.93
C LEU A 79 5.62 1.42 -3.75
N GLN A 80 6.26 0.61 -2.89
CA GLN A 80 7.05 1.08 -1.75
C GLN A 80 8.29 1.87 -2.17
N SER A 81 8.92 1.53 -3.29
CA SER A 81 10.09 2.22 -3.84
C SER A 81 9.75 3.22 -4.96
N TRP A 82 8.47 3.52 -5.17
CA TRP A 82 8.01 4.27 -6.35
C TRP A 82 8.59 5.68 -6.43
N ALA A 83 8.78 6.36 -5.29
CA ALA A 83 9.39 7.69 -5.27
C ALA A 83 10.84 7.72 -5.75
N GLU A 84 11.55 6.59 -5.66
CA GLU A 84 12.94 6.47 -6.11
C GLU A 84 13.01 6.32 -7.64
N THR A 85 12.00 5.69 -8.25
CA THR A 85 11.97 5.36 -9.68
C THR A 85 11.49 6.51 -10.57
N VAL A 86 10.72 7.46 -10.01
CA VAL A 86 10.24 8.62 -10.76
C VAL A 86 11.36 9.65 -10.99
N ASN A 87 11.37 10.29 -12.16
CA ASN A 87 12.31 11.37 -12.46
C ASN A 87 11.74 12.72 -12.00
N MET A 88 12.03 13.09 -10.74
CA MET A 88 11.56 14.33 -10.11
C MET A 88 12.69 15.02 -9.32
N PRO A 89 12.60 16.35 -9.08
CA PRO A 89 13.48 17.04 -8.16
C PRO A 89 13.40 16.47 -6.74
N THR A 90 14.50 16.53 -5.97
CA THR A 90 14.61 15.94 -4.62
C THR A 90 13.46 16.31 -3.68
N ASN A 91 13.04 17.58 -3.67
CA ASN A 91 11.95 18.04 -2.81
C ASN A 91 10.59 17.44 -3.23
N SER A 92 10.34 17.36 -4.54
CA SER A 92 9.13 16.75 -5.09
C SER A 92 9.11 15.24 -4.82
N LYS A 93 10.26 14.55 -4.94
CA LYS A 93 10.41 13.13 -4.57
C LYS A 93 10.07 12.89 -3.10
N ALA A 94 10.62 13.70 -2.19
CA ALA A 94 10.33 13.59 -0.77
C ALA A 94 8.85 13.84 -0.46
N CYS A 95 8.21 14.79 -1.12
CA CYS A 95 6.78 15.02 -0.97
C CYS A 95 5.95 13.85 -1.52
N PHE A 96 6.36 13.28 -2.65
CA PHE A 96 5.70 12.12 -3.26
C PHE A 96 5.78 10.88 -2.39
N ASP A 97 6.96 10.59 -1.82
CA ASP A 97 7.17 9.52 -0.85
C ASP A 97 6.25 9.68 0.38
N VAL A 98 6.13 10.90 0.91
CA VAL A 98 5.20 11.20 2.00
C VAL A 98 3.75 10.90 1.61
N VAL A 99 3.34 11.24 0.38
CA VAL A 99 1.99 10.94 -0.13
C VAL A 99 1.78 9.43 -0.23
N ILE A 100 2.73 8.68 -0.77
CA ILE A 100 2.67 7.21 -0.88
C ILE A 100 2.52 6.58 0.50
N GLN A 101 3.39 6.93 1.46
CA GLN A 101 3.36 6.35 2.80
C GLN A 101 2.09 6.71 3.57
N THR A 102 1.55 7.91 3.36
CA THR A 102 0.28 8.32 3.97
C THR A 102 -0.90 7.59 3.35
N ALA A 103 -0.90 7.41 2.02
CA ALA A 103 -1.91 6.62 1.31
C ALA A 103 -1.90 5.16 1.78
N ILE A 104 -0.73 4.55 1.92
CA ILE A 104 -0.56 3.21 2.50
C ILE A 104 -1.09 3.15 3.94
N TRP A 105 -0.92 4.20 4.75
CA TRP A 105 -1.44 4.21 6.12
C TRP A 105 -2.97 4.35 6.20
N MET A 106 -3.59 4.93 5.17
CA MET A 106 -5.05 5.12 5.09
C MET A 106 -5.81 3.91 4.55
N LEU A 107 -5.12 3.01 3.84
CA LEU A 107 -5.63 1.72 3.37
C LEU A 107 -5.53 0.67 4.47
#